data_AF-A0A832AGD8-F1
#
_entry.id   AF-A0A832AGD8-F1
#
_cell.length_a   1.000
_cell.length_b   1.000
_cell.length_c   1.000
_cell.angle_alpha   90.00
_cell.angle_beta   90.00
_cell.angle_gamma   90.00
#
_symmetry.space_group_name_H-M   'P 1'
#
loop_
_entity.id
_entity.type
_entity.pdbx_description
1 polymer ?
#
loop_
_entity_poly.entity_id
_entity_poly.type
_entity_poly.pdbx_seq_one_letter_code
_entity_poly.pdbx_strand_id
1 'polypeptide(L)'
;MKNLEQIRATNAMAYANAGVNTRGAQGGEVVKKLPALIMSNGLLAAGAFAYAKGEGEGWYLCFDHMAKHLAHSEVGVVPASKTDLKSLMKHLSEDADSQTLQLATEEALAWLAYAKRFVKKGTGEGDANDSD
;
A
#
# COMPACT_ATOMS: atom_id res chain seq x y z
N MET A 1 4.25 -11.34 -22.62
CA MET A 1 4.99 -10.97 -21.40
C MET A 1 4.60 -9.55 -21.05
N LYS A 2 4.22 -9.28 -19.80
CA LYS A 2 3.90 -7.92 -19.33
C LYS A 2 5.16 -7.28 -18.75
N ASN A 3 5.27 -5.96 -18.83
CA ASN A 3 6.32 -5.23 -18.10
C ASN A 3 5.86 -4.88 -16.67
N LEU A 4 6.78 -4.41 -15.83
CA LEU A 4 6.49 -4.07 -14.43
C LEU A 4 5.42 -2.97 -14.30
N GLU A 5 5.41 -1.97 -15.19
CA GLU A 5 4.39 -0.91 -15.17
C GLU A 5 2.97 -1.47 -15.39
N GLN A 6 2.81 -2.42 -16.31
CA GLN A 6 1.54 -3.10 -16.55
C GLN A 6 1.09 -3.92 -15.34
N ILE A 7 2.01 -4.58 -14.64
CA ILE A 7 1.72 -5.36 -13.43
C ILE A 7 1.35 -4.43 -12.26
N ARG A 8 2.10 -3.35 -12.05
CA ARG A 8 1.81 -2.31 -11.04
C ARG A 8 0.41 -1.74 -11.24
N ALA A 9 0.08 -1.31 -12.45
CA ALA A 9 -1.24 -0.78 -12.78
C ALA A 9 -2.35 -1.82 -12.57
N THR A 10 -2.12 -3.08 -12.95
CA THR A 10 -3.09 -4.18 -12.75
C THR A 10 -3.38 -4.41 -11.27
N ASN A 11 -2.33 -4.54 -10.44
CA ASN A 11 -2.50 -4.81 -9.01
C ASN A 11 -3.10 -3.61 -8.27
N ALA A 12 -2.72 -2.38 -8.68
CA ALA A 12 -3.30 -1.15 -8.16
C ALA A 12 -4.79 -1.00 -8.51
N MET A 13 -5.20 -1.41 -9.72
CA MET A 13 -6.61 -1.44 -10.11
C MET A 13 -7.39 -2.50 -9.32
N ALA A 14 -6.82 -3.68 -9.09
CA ALA A 14 -7.43 -4.70 -8.25
C ALA A 14 -7.65 -4.21 -6.80
N TYR A 15 -6.70 -3.44 -6.25
CA TYR A 15 -6.87 -2.76 -4.96
C TYR A 15 -8.04 -1.77 -4.97
N ALA A 16 -8.14 -0.91 -5.98
CA ALA A 16 -9.25 0.06 -6.08
C ALA A 16 -10.63 -0.61 -6.23
N ASN A 17 -10.67 -1.79 -6.83
CA ASN A 17 -11.89 -2.57 -7.07
C ASN A 17 -12.18 -3.63 -5.99
N ALA A 18 -11.40 -3.69 -4.91
CA ALA A 18 -11.49 -4.74 -3.91
C ALA A 18 -12.78 -4.70 -3.05
N GLY A 19 -13.57 -3.62 -3.15
CA GLY A 19 -14.82 -3.45 -2.40
C GLY A 19 -14.63 -3.29 -0.88
N VAL A 20 -13.39 -3.09 -0.43
CA VAL A 20 -13.04 -2.90 0.99
C VAL A 20 -12.83 -1.42 1.31
N ASN A 21 -13.14 -1.02 2.55
CA ASN A 21 -12.94 0.35 2.99
C ASN A 21 -11.47 0.64 3.27
N THR A 22 -10.77 1.18 2.27
CA THR A 22 -9.36 1.55 2.38
C THR A 22 -9.15 2.99 2.85
N ARG A 23 -10.21 3.63 3.38
CA ARG A 23 -10.15 4.98 3.95
C ARG A 23 -9.79 4.89 5.44
N GLY A 24 -9.14 5.93 5.96
CA GLY A 24 -8.87 6.02 7.39
C GLY A 24 -10.12 6.44 8.16
N ALA A 25 -10.07 6.36 9.49
CA ALA A 25 -11.17 6.72 10.39
C ALA A 25 -11.83 8.09 10.10
N GLN A 26 -11.07 9.10 9.66
CA GLN A 26 -11.61 10.42 9.29
C GLN A 26 -12.11 10.50 7.83
N GLY A 27 -12.35 9.36 7.18
CA GLY A 27 -12.78 9.31 5.78
C GLY A 27 -11.71 9.72 4.77
N GLY A 28 -10.46 9.93 5.17
CA GLY A 28 -9.36 10.28 4.26
C GLY A 28 -8.79 9.08 3.50
N GLU A 29 -8.30 9.31 2.28
CA GLU A 29 -7.71 8.25 1.46
C GLU A 29 -6.28 7.93 1.92
N VAL A 30 -6.14 6.78 2.59
CA VAL A 30 -4.87 6.27 3.13
C VAL A 30 -3.79 6.21 2.06
N VAL A 31 -4.14 5.67 0.88
CA VAL A 31 -3.22 5.46 -0.24
C VAL A 31 -2.54 6.76 -0.70
N LYS A 32 -3.17 7.92 -0.49
CA LYS A 32 -2.60 9.23 -0.84
C LYS A 32 -1.59 9.73 0.21
N LYS A 33 -1.69 9.26 1.45
CA LYS A 33 -0.81 9.65 2.57
C LYS A 33 0.41 8.74 2.72
N LEU A 34 0.31 7.48 2.29
CA LEU A 34 1.38 6.48 2.43
C LEU A 34 2.71 6.86 1.76
N PRO A 35 2.76 7.43 0.54
CA PRO A 35 4.04 7.78 -0.08
C PRO A 35 4.88 8.71 0.78
N ALA A 36 4.25 9.77 1.32
CA ALA A 36 4.94 10.72 2.20
C ALA A 36 5.43 10.04 3.49
N LEU A 37 4.59 9.19 4.09
CA LEU A 37 4.94 8.47 5.32
C LEU A 37 6.12 7.50 5.11
N ILE A 38 6.14 6.77 4.00
CA ILE A 38 7.23 5.85 3.66
C ILE A 38 8.51 6.63 3.34
N MET A 39 8.42 7.73 2.59
CA MET A 39 9.59 8.55 2.26
C MET A 39 10.20 9.20 3.50
N SER A 40 9.40 9.60 4.49
CA SER A 40 9.90 10.27 5.69
C SER A 40 10.42 9.30 6.75
N ASN A 41 9.76 8.15 6.92
CA ASN A 41 9.98 7.26 8.06
C ASN A 41 10.44 5.84 7.67
N GLY A 42 10.44 5.51 6.38
CA GLY A 42 10.73 4.18 5.87
C GLY A 42 9.53 3.24 5.86
N LEU A 43 9.64 2.15 5.09
CA LEU A 43 8.58 1.16 4.90
C LEU A 43 8.20 0.45 6.21
N LEU A 44 9.18 0.07 7.03
CA LEU A 44 8.93 -0.63 8.30
C LEU A 44 8.14 0.23 9.29
N ALA A 45 8.50 1.51 9.45
CA ALA A 45 7.79 2.41 10.35
C ALA A 45 6.37 2.69 9.87
N ALA A 46 6.17 2.87 8.56
CA ALA A 46 4.84 3.01 7.96
C ALA A 46 3.98 1.75 8.17
N GLY A 47 4.58 0.56 8.05
CA GLY A 47 3.91 -0.71 8.31
C GLY A 47 3.55 -0.91 9.77
N ALA A 48 4.43 -0.54 10.71
CA ALA A 48 4.15 -0.54 12.14
C ALA A 48 3.01 0.42 12.51
N PHE A 49 2.97 1.61 11.89
CA PHE A 49 1.86 2.54 12.06
C PHE A 49 0.54 1.95 11.57
N ALA A 50 0.53 1.29 10.41
CA ALA A 50 -0.66 0.64 9.87
C ALA A 50 -1.11 -0.55 10.75
N TYR A 51 -0.16 -1.35 11.26
CA TYR A 51 -0.44 -2.42 12.25
C TYR A 51 -1.18 -1.87 13.47
N ALA A 52 -0.69 -0.75 14.02
CA ALA A 52 -1.26 -0.13 15.21
C ALA A 52 -2.68 0.44 15.00
N LYS A 53 -3.13 0.63 13.75
CA LYS A 53 -4.52 1.00 13.47
C LYS A 53 -5.50 -0.15 13.68
N GLY A 54 -5.04 -1.39 13.54
CA GLY A 54 -5.86 -2.59 13.71
C GLY A 54 -6.33 -3.19 12.40
N GLU A 55 -6.66 -4.48 12.44
CA GLU A 55 -7.18 -5.23 11.29
C GLU A 55 -8.50 -4.63 10.79
N GLY A 56 -8.69 -4.63 9.47
CA GLY A 56 -9.89 -4.08 8.84
C GLY A 56 -9.89 -2.56 8.68
N GLU A 57 -8.98 -1.82 9.32
CA GLU A 57 -8.79 -0.39 9.06
C GLU A 57 -8.13 -0.13 7.71
N GLY A 58 -8.45 1.01 7.09
CA GLY A 58 -7.97 1.30 5.73
C GLY A 58 -6.45 1.34 5.60
N TRP A 59 -5.73 1.70 6.68
CA TRP A 59 -4.27 1.65 6.74
C TRP A 59 -3.75 0.22 6.64
N TYR A 60 -4.34 -0.67 7.43
CA TYR A 60 -3.98 -2.07 7.47
C TYR A 60 -4.29 -2.74 6.14
N LEU A 61 -5.51 -2.57 5.64
CA LEU A 61 -5.96 -3.15 4.37
C LEU A 61 -5.11 -2.66 3.20
N CYS A 62 -4.72 -1.37 3.17
CA CYS A 62 -3.84 -0.88 2.11
C CYS A 62 -2.46 -1.59 2.12
N PHE A 63 -1.93 -1.89 3.30
CA PHE A 63 -0.69 -2.65 3.44
C PHE A 63 -0.86 -4.13 3.07
N ASP A 64 -2.01 -4.75 3.34
CA ASP A 64 -2.28 -6.11 2.85
C ASP A 64 -2.24 -6.18 1.32
N HIS A 65 -2.81 -5.19 0.65
CA HIS A 65 -2.76 -5.11 -0.81
C HIS A 65 -1.35 -4.81 -1.34
N MET A 66 -0.58 -3.98 -0.64
CA MET A 66 0.83 -3.75 -0.95
C MET A 66 1.65 -5.04 -0.81
N ALA A 67 1.43 -5.80 0.26
CA ALA A 67 2.08 -7.09 0.49
C ALA A 67 1.79 -8.08 -0.65
N LYS A 68 0.51 -8.19 -1.07
CA LYS A 68 0.12 -9.00 -2.24
C LYS A 68 0.84 -8.57 -3.52
N HIS A 69 1.05 -7.27 -3.72
CA HIS A 69 1.77 -6.79 -4.89
C HIS A 69 3.26 -7.13 -4.82
N LEU A 70 3.92 -6.91 -3.68
CA LEU A 70 5.34 -7.26 -3.50
C LEU A 70 5.59 -8.76 -3.62
N ALA A 71 4.64 -9.59 -3.19
CA ALA A 71 4.68 -11.05 -3.27
C ALA A 71 4.20 -11.61 -4.62
N HIS A 72 3.74 -10.76 -5.55
CA HIS A 72 3.24 -11.21 -6.85
C HIS A 72 4.34 -11.92 -7.63
N SER A 73 4.03 -13.04 -8.30
CA SER A 73 5.05 -13.90 -8.94
C SER A 73 5.89 -13.19 -10.01
N GLU A 74 5.31 -12.22 -10.72
CA GLU A 74 6.02 -11.40 -11.71
C GLU A 74 6.72 -10.16 -11.10
N VAL A 75 6.48 -9.84 -9.82
CA VAL A 75 7.16 -8.75 -9.09
C VAL A 75 8.31 -9.32 -8.26
N GLY A 76 8.02 -10.34 -7.44
CA GLY A 76 9.02 -11.21 -6.81
C GLY A 76 9.92 -10.53 -5.80
N VAL A 77 9.51 -9.42 -5.20
CA VAL A 77 10.34 -8.67 -4.24
C VAL A 77 10.38 -9.37 -2.88
N VAL A 78 9.28 -10.02 -2.49
CA VAL A 78 9.22 -10.87 -1.29
C VAL A 78 8.64 -12.24 -1.65
N PRO A 79 8.84 -13.28 -0.81
CA PRO A 79 8.28 -14.61 -1.08
C PRO A 79 6.75 -14.58 -1.27
N ALA A 80 6.25 -15.44 -2.16
CA ALA A 80 4.83 -15.50 -2.52
C ALA A 80 3.87 -15.77 -1.34
N SER A 81 4.38 -16.22 -0.20
CA SER A 81 3.62 -16.43 1.04
C SER A 81 3.39 -15.16 1.87
N LYS A 82 4.05 -14.03 1.54
CA LYS A 82 4.04 -12.81 2.36
C LYS A 82 3.00 -11.81 1.85
N THR A 83 1.73 -12.23 1.89
CA THR A 83 0.61 -11.56 1.20
C THR A 83 -0.28 -10.71 2.10
N ASP A 84 0.17 -10.43 3.33
CA ASP A 84 -0.52 -9.55 4.28
C ASP A 84 0.49 -8.72 5.06
N LEU A 85 0.00 -7.70 5.76
CA LEU A 85 0.82 -6.76 6.53
C LEU A 85 1.73 -7.50 7.52
N LYS A 86 1.17 -8.45 8.28
CA LYS A 86 1.90 -9.16 9.34
C LYS A 86 3.04 -9.99 8.78
N SER A 87 2.77 -10.80 7.77
CA SER A 87 3.74 -11.67 7.12
C SER A 87 4.82 -10.87 6.41
N LEU A 88 4.46 -9.77 5.74
CA LEU A 88 5.40 -8.83 5.13
C LEU A 88 6.32 -8.21 6.19
N MET A 89 5.74 -7.63 7.24
CA MET A 89 6.50 -6.95 8.30
C MET A 89 7.45 -7.90 9.02
N LYS A 90 6.99 -9.11 9.33
CA LYS A 90 7.84 -10.15 9.93
C LYS A 90 9.02 -10.49 9.02
N HIS A 91 8.75 -10.77 7.75
CA HIS A 91 9.79 -11.11 6.78
C HIS A 91 10.82 -10.00 6.61
N LEU A 92 10.37 -8.76 6.41
CA LEU A 92 11.25 -7.62 6.20
C LEU A 92 12.07 -7.24 7.44
N SER A 93 11.65 -7.65 8.64
CA SER A 93 12.34 -7.32 9.90
C SER A 93 13.26 -8.43 10.39
N GLU A 94 12.93 -9.70 10.11
CA GLU A 94 13.63 -10.86 10.68
C GLU A 94 14.47 -11.61 9.64
N ASP A 95 13.98 -11.73 8.39
CA ASP A 95 14.57 -12.64 7.39
C ASP A 95 15.28 -11.89 6.25
N ALA A 96 14.76 -10.73 5.86
CA ALA A 96 15.20 -10.00 4.68
C ALA A 96 16.49 -9.22 4.95
N ASP A 97 17.34 -9.11 3.93
CA ASP A 97 18.49 -8.23 3.98
C ASP A 97 18.13 -6.78 3.61
N SER A 98 19.11 -5.88 3.77
CA SER A 98 18.93 -4.46 3.48
C SER A 98 18.59 -4.19 2.01
N GLN A 99 19.12 -4.99 1.08
CA GLN A 99 18.83 -4.86 -0.34
C GLN A 99 17.37 -5.21 -0.64
N THR A 100 16.85 -6.27 -0.06
CA THR A 100 15.45 -6.68 -0.18
C THR A 100 14.53 -5.61 0.41
N LEU A 101 14.88 -5.04 1.56
CA LEU A 101 14.11 -3.94 2.16
C LEU A 101 14.11 -2.68 1.29
N GLN A 102 15.24 -2.36 0.66
CA GLN A 102 15.34 -1.24 -0.28
C GLN A 102 14.44 -1.46 -1.51
N LEU A 103 14.52 -2.64 -2.12
CA LEU A 103 13.66 -3.02 -3.26
C LEU A 103 12.18 -3.01 -2.89
N ALA A 104 11.81 -3.52 -1.71
CA ALA A 104 10.44 -3.46 -1.20
C ALA A 104 9.96 -2.03 -1.02
N THR A 105 10.82 -1.14 -0.56
CA THR A 105 10.50 0.29 -0.39
C THR A 105 10.28 0.97 -1.74
N GLU A 106 11.18 0.75 -2.71
CA GLU A 106 11.09 1.32 -4.05
C GLU A 106 9.85 0.80 -4.81
N GLU A 107 9.61 -0.51 -4.78
CA GLU A 107 8.46 -1.11 -5.45
C GLU A 107 7.13 -0.68 -4.79
N ALA A 108 7.08 -0.60 -3.45
CA ALA A 108 5.90 -0.09 -2.75
C ALA A 108 5.56 1.34 -3.19
N LEU A 109 6.56 2.23 -3.30
CA LEU A 109 6.35 3.60 -3.76
C LEU A 109 5.91 3.65 -5.24
N ALA A 110 6.51 2.82 -6.10
CA ALA A 110 6.13 2.72 -7.50
C ALA A 110 4.67 2.23 -7.66
N TRP A 111 4.27 1.22 -6.91
CA TRP A 111 2.88 0.73 -6.88
C TRP A 111 1.91 1.78 -6.35
N LEU A 112 2.25 2.47 -5.25
CA LEU A 112 1.42 3.53 -4.67
C LEU A 112 1.20 4.69 -5.66
N ALA A 113 2.15 4.96 -6.56
CA ALA A 113 1.97 5.95 -7.62
C ALA A 113 0.78 5.60 -8.52
N TYR A 114 0.54 4.33 -8.82
CA TYR A 114 -0.64 3.88 -9.55
C TYR A 114 -1.87 3.81 -8.65
N ALA A 115 -1.76 3.18 -7.47
CA ALA A 115 -2.90 2.94 -6.58
C ALA A 115 -3.65 4.23 -6.21
N LYS A 116 -2.92 5.31 -5.92
CA LYS A 116 -3.52 6.61 -5.57
C LYS A 116 -4.34 7.26 -6.70
N ARG A 117 -4.10 6.87 -7.95
CA ARG A 117 -4.78 7.41 -9.15
C ARG A 117 -6.06 6.64 -9.48
N PHE A 118 -6.14 5.36 -9.08
CA PHE A 118 -7.32 4.53 -9.30
C PHE A 118 -8.39 4.69 -8.21
N VAL A 119 -8.01 5.16 -7.01
CA VAL A 119 -8.98 5.50 -5.96
C VAL A 119 -9.67 6.83 -6.29
N LYS A 120 -11.00 6.79 -6.40
CA LYS A 120 -11.82 7.99 -6.60
C LYS A 120 -12.09 8.69 -5.28
N LYS A 121 -12.21 10.02 -5.33
CA LYS A 121 -12.72 10.81 -4.21
C LYS A 121 -14.13 10.29 -3.89
N GLY A 122 -14.32 9.77 -2.68
CA GLY A 122 -15.65 9.41 -2.21
C GLY A 122 -16.51 10.67 -2.21
N THR A 123 -17.68 10.61 -2.82
CA THR A 123 -18.74 11.62 -2.71
C THR A 123 -19.32 11.55 -1.30
N GLY A 124 -18.56 12.01 -0.32
CA GLY A 124 -19.05 12.30 1.02
C GLY A 124 -19.22 13.79 1.14
N GLU A 125 -20.46 14.24 1.37
CA GLU A 125 -20.81 15.61 1.72
C GLU A 125 -19.80 16.18 2.73
N GLY A 126 -19.08 17.23 2.30
CA GLY A 126 -17.98 17.80 3.07
C GLY A 126 -17.09 18.76 2.28
N ASP A 127 -17.18 18.79 0.94
CA ASP A 127 -16.54 19.84 0.10
C ASP A 127 -17.45 21.05 -0.11
N ALA A 128 -18.03 21.58 0.96
CA ALA A 128 -18.71 22.88 0.94
C ALA A 128 -17.92 23.87 1.79
N ASN A 129 -16.66 24.14 1.40
CA ASN A 129 -15.96 25.40 1.67
C ASN A 129 -14.50 25.28 1.20
N ASP A 130 -14.29 25.51 -0.09
CA ASP A 130 -13.07 26.19 -0.53
C ASP A 130 -13.39 26.84 -1.88
N SER A 131 -14.17 27.91 -1.76
CA SER A 131 -14.20 29.02 -2.70
C SER A 131 -13.71 30.24 -1.93
N ASP A 132 -12.43 30.58 -2.10
CA ASP A 132 -11.91 31.94 -2.30
C ASP A 132 -10.38 31.92 -2.47
#